data_AF-A0A3N5PBQ3-F1
#
_entry.id   AF-A0A3N5PBQ3-F1
#
_cell.length_a   1.000
_cell.length_b   1.000
_cell.length_c   1.000
_cell.angle_alpha   90.00
_cell.angle_beta   90.00
_cell.angle_gamma   90.00
#
_symmetry.space_group_name_H-M   'P 1'
#
loop_
_entity.id
_entity.type
_entity.pdbx_description
1 polymer ?
#
loop_
_entity_poly.entity_id
_entity_poly.type
_entity_poly.pdbx_seq_one_letter_code
_entity_poly.pdbx_strand_id
1 'polypeptide(L)'
;MRIPERSWLSALAAAVIATSAHAQPATDSAASSYKVPRTSWGDPDLSGIWPGTAMVGVPMQRDEKLGLRNVLTDEEYVERAAQFERQDELDNADFDLENAATTPGGAVGGPVSPPPHWLERGDPQRQASLIVDPPNGRMPPLTEAGQARQAAVRQASQGRGPADSYTDRSLY
;
A
#
# COMPACT_ATOMS: atom_id res chain seq x y z
N MET A 1 69.44 -23.36 -39.36
CA MET A 1 69.20 -22.38 -40.44
C MET A 1 67.70 -22.22 -40.61
N ARG A 2 67.19 -21.04 -40.25
CA ARG A 2 65.92 -20.37 -40.64
C ARG A 2 64.54 -20.99 -40.31
N ILE A 3 63.78 -20.16 -39.58
CA ILE A 3 62.31 -20.11 -39.34
C ILE A 3 61.56 -19.98 -40.69
N PRO A 4 60.34 -20.55 -40.88
CA PRO A 4 59.04 -19.84 -40.70
C PRO A 4 57.88 -20.80 -40.28
N GLU A 5 56.63 -20.46 -39.97
CA GLU A 5 55.84 -19.27 -39.58
C GLU A 5 54.45 -19.78 -39.09
N ARG A 6 53.55 -18.85 -38.76
CA ARG A 6 52.33 -18.97 -37.93
C ARG A 6 51.06 -19.29 -38.74
N SER A 7 50.10 -20.00 -38.12
CA SER A 7 48.62 -19.77 -38.16
C SER A 7 47.90 -21.01 -37.59
N TRP A 8 47.40 -20.98 -36.36
CA TRP A 8 46.05 -20.56 -35.94
C TRP A 8 44.95 -21.43 -36.57
N LEU A 9 44.34 -22.31 -35.76
CA LEU A 9 42.92 -22.68 -35.81
C LEU A 9 42.52 -23.40 -34.49
N SER A 10 41.80 -22.65 -33.67
CA SER A 10 40.71 -22.96 -32.74
C SER A 10 40.52 -24.41 -32.22
N ALA A 11 40.48 -24.56 -30.89
CA ALA A 11 39.67 -25.57 -30.23
C ALA A 11 38.85 -24.90 -29.11
N LEU A 12 37.55 -24.76 -29.38
CA LEU A 12 36.53 -24.25 -28.47
C LEU A 12 36.28 -25.31 -27.38
N ALA A 13 36.55 -24.99 -26.12
CA ALA A 13 36.11 -25.82 -24.99
C ALA A 13 34.70 -25.36 -24.57
N ALA A 14 33.69 -26.17 -24.85
CA ALA A 14 32.33 -25.96 -24.37
C ALA A 14 32.22 -26.46 -22.92
N ALA A 15 32.21 -25.54 -21.97
CA ALA A 15 31.81 -25.81 -20.59
C ALA A 15 30.27 -25.79 -20.52
N VAL A 16 29.66 -26.96 -20.31
CA VAL A 16 28.24 -27.11 -20.03
C VAL A 16 27.97 -26.59 -18.63
N ILE A 17 27.37 -25.41 -18.51
CA ILE A 17 26.79 -24.92 -17.26
C ILE A 17 25.38 -25.51 -17.18
N ALA A 18 25.19 -26.51 -16.33
CA ALA A 18 23.88 -27.03 -15.99
C ALA A 18 23.10 -25.95 -15.22
N THR A 19 22.15 -25.31 -15.89
CA THR A 19 21.16 -24.44 -15.25
C THR A 19 20.14 -25.32 -14.54
N SER A 20 20.23 -25.40 -13.21
CA SER A 20 19.15 -25.95 -12.37
C SER A 20 17.92 -25.05 -12.51
N ALA A 21 17.00 -25.46 -13.37
CA ALA A 21 15.66 -24.88 -13.43
C ALA A 21 14.97 -25.12 -12.08
N HIS A 22 14.82 -24.06 -11.30
CA HIS A 22 13.93 -24.07 -10.14
C HIS A 22 12.51 -24.19 -10.67
N ALA A 23 11.99 -25.42 -10.73
CA ALA A 23 10.58 -25.66 -10.92
C ALA A 23 9.84 -25.07 -9.72
N GLN A 24 9.27 -23.88 -9.89
CA GLN A 24 8.29 -23.36 -8.94
C GLN A 24 7.11 -24.34 -8.91
N PRO A 25 6.63 -24.77 -7.73
CA PRO A 25 5.41 -25.55 -7.65
C PRO A 25 4.29 -24.72 -8.24
N ALA A 26 3.70 -25.20 -9.34
CA ALA A 26 2.46 -24.66 -9.86
C ALA A 26 1.41 -24.90 -8.78
N THR A 27 1.00 -23.82 -8.10
CA THR A 27 -0.26 -23.83 -7.38
C THR A 27 -1.35 -24.05 -8.42
N ASP A 28 -2.02 -25.20 -8.36
CA ASP A 28 -3.28 -25.44 -9.07
C ASP A 28 -4.28 -24.38 -8.61
N SER A 29 -4.27 -23.22 -9.27
CA SER A 29 -5.38 -22.29 -9.22
C SER A 29 -6.56 -23.04 -9.81
N ALA A 30 -7.52 -23.40 -8.96
CA ALA A 30 -8.84 -23.82 -9.43
C ALA A 30 -9.26 -22.85 -10.53
N ALA A 31 -9.33 -23.35 -11.77
CA ALA A 31 -9.56 -22.53 -12.93
C ALA A 31 -10.91 -21.83 -12.74
N SER A 32 -10.87 -20.54 -12.43
CA SER A 32 -12.06 -19.73 -12.27
C SER A 32 -12.82 -19.78 -13.59
N SER A 33 -14.07 -20.27 -13.57
CA SER A 33 -14.96 -20.30 -14.73
C SER A 33 -15.43 -18.90 -15.15
N TYR A 34 -14.88 -17.86 -14.53
CA TYR A 34 -15.21 -16.47 -14.78
C TYR A 34 -14.80 -16.04 -16.20
N LYS A 35 -15.79 -15.56 -16.96
CA LYS A 35 -15.57 -14.92 -18.27
C LYS A 35 -15.60 -13.41 -18.08
N VAL A 36 -14.48 -12.76 -18.36
CA VAL A 36 -14.36 -11.29 -18.29
C VAL A 36 -15.37 -10.65 -19.25
N PRO A 37 -16.31 -9.84 -18.77
CA PRO A 37 -17.20 -9.07 -19.63
C PRO A 37 -16.40 -8.21 -20.61
N ARG A 38 -16.87 -8.09 -21.85
CA ARG A 38 -16.19 -7.31 -22.88
C ARG A 38 -17.12 -6.26 -23.46
N THR A 39 -16.54 -5.12 -23.81
CA THR A 39 -17.22 -4.07 -24.55
C THR A 39 -17.52 -4.52 -25.98
N SER A 40 -18.36 -3.75 -26.70
CA SER A 40 -18.67 -4.03 -28.11
C SER A 40 -17.46 -3.99 -29.06
N TRP A 41 -16.35 -3.35 -28.65
CA TRP A 41 -15.08 -3.28 -29.37
C TRP A 41 -14.03 -4.29 -28.88
N GLY A 42 -14.38 -5.18 -27.94
CA GLY A 42 -13.57 -6.35 -27.57
C GLY A 42 -12.65 -6.18 -26.36
N ASP A 43 -12.56 -5.00 -25.77
CA ASP A 43 -11.78 -4.74 -24.56
C ASP A 43 -12.49 -5.25 -23.30
N PRO A 44 -11.77 -5.56 -22.20
CA PRO A 44 -12.39 -5.80 -20.90
C PRO A 44 -13.29 -4.64 -20.48
N ASP A 45 -14.53 -4.95 -20.13
CA ASP A 45 -15.44 -3.95 -19.58
C ASP A 45 -15.15 -3.74 -18.10
N LEU A 46 -14.57 -2.59 -17.77
CA LEU A 46 -14.24 -2.16 -16.41
C LEU A 46 -15.27 -1.13 -15.86
N SER A 47 -16.40 -0.96 -16.55
CA SER A 47 -17.48 -0.11 -16.05
C SER A 47 -18.07 -0.66 -14.76
N GLY A 48 -18.51 0.24 -13.88
CA GLY A 48 -19.04 -0.11 -12.57
C GLY A 48 -18.69 0.92 -11.49
N ILE A 49 -19.12 0.62 -10.27
CA ILE A 49 -18.78 1.40 -9.09
C ILE A 49 -17.77 0.58 -8.29
N TRP A 50 -16.62 1.18 -8.03
CA TRP A 50 -15.50 0.55 -7.32
C TRP A 50 -15.24 1.33 -6.02
N PRO A 51 -16.10 1.19 -5.00
CA PRO A 51 -15.93 1.94 -3.76
C PRO A 51 -14.66 1.48 -3.03
N GLY A 52 -13.87 2.44 -2.53
CA GLY A 52 -12.67 2.17 -1.74
C GLY A 52 -12.93 1.92 -0.26
N THR A 53 -14.18 2.04 0.19
CA THR A 53 -14.61 1.98 1.60
C THR A 53 -14.08 0.73 2.32
N ALA A 54 -14.20 -0.44 1.69
CA ALA A 54 -13.72 -1.69 2.27
C ALA A 54 -12.22 -1.69 2.57
N MET A 55 -11.43 -0.80 1.95
CA MET A 55 -9.98 -0.70 2.11
C MET A 55 -9.53 0.32 3.17
N VAL A 56 -10.44 1.06 3.82
CA VAL A 56 -10.09 2.17 4.73
C VAL A 56 -9.15 1.73 5.87
N GLY A 57 -9.24 0.50 6.36
CA GLY A 57 -8.33 -0.03 7.38
C GLY A 57 -7.11 -0.79 6.85
N VAL A 58 -6.85 -0.78 5.54
CA VAL A 58 -5.62 -1.32 4.97
C VAL A 58 -4.52 -0.26 5.05
N PRO A 59 -3.38 -0.55 5.71
CA PRO A 59 -2.28 0.40 5.80
C PRO A 59 -1.77 0.84 4.41
N MET A 60 -1.40 2.12 4.27
CA MET A 60 -0.79 2.58 3.02
C MET A 60 0.52 1.82 2.72
N GLN A 61 1.39 1.70 3.73
CA GLN A 61 2.67 1.02 3.64
C GLN A 61 2.66 -0.28 4.44
N ARG A 62 3.39 -1.28 3.96
CA ARG A 62 3.52 -2.58 4.63
C ARG A 62 4.39 -2.49 5.88
N ASP A 63 3.98 -3.22 6.91
CA ASP A 63 4.83 -3.48 8.07
C ASP A 63 6.09 -4.24 7.63
N GLU A 64 7.25 -3.78 8.10
CA GLU A 64 8.55 -4.38 7.78
C GLU A 64 8.62 -5.87 8.16
N LYS A 65 7.87 -6.29 9.19
CA LYS A 65 7.79 -7.69 9.64
C LYS A 65 7.20 -8.64 8.59
N LEU A 66 6.36 -8.13 7.68
CA LEU A 66 5.74 -8.92 6.61
C LEU A 66 6.64 -9.04 5.38
N GLY A 67 7.72 -8.25 5.30
CA GLY A 67 8.66 -8.27 4.18
C GLY A 67 7.97 -8.08 2.83
N LEU A 68 8.07 -9.09 1.95
CA LEU A 68 7.52 -9.04 0.59
C LEU A 68 6.08 -9.59 0.50
N ARG A 69 5.50 -10.08 1.60
CA ARG A 69 4.21 -10.75 1.60
C ARG A 69 3.07 -9.73 1.70
N ASN A 70 2.26 -9.62 0.65
CA ASN A 70 1.10 -8.69 0.63
C ASN A 70 -0.21 -9.30 1.16
N VAL A 71 -0.21 -10.57 1.58
CA VAL A 71 -1.40 -11.27 2.04
C VAL A 71 -1.15 -11.78 3.45
N LEU A 72 -1.99 -11.36 4.40
CA LEU A 72 -1.95 -11.83 5.78
C LEU A 72 -2.18 -13.34 5.89
N THR A 73 -1.57 -13.97 6.90
CA THR A 73 -1.91 -15.34 7.28
C THR A 73 -3.32 -15.37 7.89
N ASP A 74 -3.87 -16.56 8.09
CA ASP A 74 -5.18 -16.70 8.71
C ASP A 74 -5.18 -16.16 10.14
N GLU A 75 -4.12 -16.41 10.90
CA GLU A 75 -3.97 -15.92 12.27
C GLU A 75 -3.90 -14.39 12.31
N GLU A 76 -3.07 -13.78 11.46
CA GLU A 76 -2.94 -12.33 11.35
C GLU A 76 -4.25 -11.66 10.88
N TYR A 77 -5.00 -12.34 10.00
CA TYR A 77 -6.31 -11.87 9.55
C TYR A 77 -7.34 -11.91 10.68
N VAL A 78 -7.36 -12.97 11.49
CA VAL A 78 -8.23 -13.08 12.68
C VAL A 78 -7.90 -11.97 13.68
N GLU A 79 -6.62 -11.69 13.92
CA GLU A 79 -6.21 -10.57 14.76
C GLU A 79 -6.73 -9.24 14.22
N ARG A 80 -6.62 -9.01 12.90
CA ARG A 80 -7.17 -7.80 12.25
C ARG A 80 -8.69 -7.72 12.39
N ALA A 81 -9.41 -8.81 12.14
CA ALA A 81 -10.86 -8.84 12.29
C ALA A 81 -11.28 -8.45 13.72
N ALA A 82 -10.59 -9.01 14.74
CA ALA A 82 -10.84 -8.66 16.13
C ALA A 82 -10.50 -7.18 16.46
N GLN A 83 -9.55 -6.55 15.77
CA GLN A 83 -9.30 -5.11 15.92
C GLN A 83 -10.44 -4.27 15.35
N PHE A 84 -11.01 -4.68 14.20
CA PHE A 84 -12.15 -4.00 13.59
C PHE A 84 -13.39 -4.13 14.46
N GLU A 85 -13.68 -5.33 14.98
CA GLU A 85 -14.79 -5.55 15.92
C GLU A 85 -14.68 -4.65 17.16
N ARG A 86 -13.49 -4.58 17.78
CA ARG A 86 -13.24 -3.66 18.91
C ARG A 86 -13.45 -2.19 18.52
N GLN A 87 -13.03 -1.81 17.31
CA GLN A 87 -13.21 -0.43 16.85
C GLN A 87 -14.70 -0.11 16.63
N ASP A 88 -15.46 -1.03 16.06
CA ASP A 88 -16.90 -0.88 15.85
C ASP A 88 -17.66 -0.82 17.19
N GLU A 89 -17.25 -1.61 18.19
CA GLU A 89 -17.81 -1.53 19.54
C GLU A 89 -17.55 -0.16 20.17
N LEU A 90 -16.33 0.39 20.02
CA LEU A 90 -15.99 1.73 20.51
C LEU A 90 -16.80 2.81 19.79
N ASP A 91 -16.92 2.71 18.47
CA ASP A 91 -17.71 3.63 17.63
C ASP A 91 -19.18 3.66 18.04
N ASN A 92 -19.75 2.52 18.44
CA ASN A 92 -21.15 2.42 18.86
C ASN A 92 -21.36 2.63 20.37
N ALA A 93 -20.30 2.79 21.16
CA ALA A 93 -20.42 3.01 22.59
C ALA A 93 -21.00 4.40 22.90
N ASP A 94 -21.74 4.50 23.99
CA ASP A 94 -22.24 5.78 24.48
C ASP A 94 -21.09 6.72 24.85
N PHE A 95 -21.27 8.00 24.56
CA PHE A 95 -20.30 9.01 24.92
C PHE A 95 -20.22 9.19 26.43
N ASP A 96 -19.08 8.85 27.00
CA ASP A 96 -18.82 9.06 28.42
C ASP A 96 -18.30 10.49 28.67
N LEU A 97 -19.22 11.37 29.10
CA LEU A 97 -18.91 12.76 29.44
C LEU A 97 -17.92 12.89 30.62
N GLU A 98 -17.87 11.92 31.54
CA GLU A 98 -16.99 11.98 32.71
C GLU A 98 -15.54 11.72 32.32
N ASN A 99 -15.32 10.81 31.36
CA ASN A 99 -14.00 10.48 30.84
C ASN A 99 -13.59 11.29 29.61
N ALA A 100 -14.48 12.11 29.04
CA ALA A 100 -14.20 12.93 27.86
C ALA A 100 -12.95 13.83 28.03
N ALA A 101 -12.64 14.31 29.24
CA ALA A 101 -11.45 15.14 29.48
C ALA A 101 -10.12 14.35 29.48
N THR A 102 -10.18 13.04 29.71
CA THR A 102 -9.00 12.15 29.82
C THR A 102 -8.84 11.24 28.60
N THR A 103 -9.89 11.07 27.81
CA THR A 103 -9.85 10.39 26.51
C THR A 103 -9.02 11.20 25.51
N PRO A 104 -8.00 10.60 24.87
CA PRO A 104 -7.17 11.29 23.90
C PRO A 104 -8.00 11.96 22.78
N GLY A 105 -7.62 13.18 22.40
CA GLY A 105 -8.25 13.87 21.27
C GLY A 105 -8.14 13.05 19.99
N GLY A 106 -9.27 12.78 19.33
CA GLY A 106 -9.36 11.95 18.13
C GLY A 106 -9.63 10.46 18.39
N ALA A 107 -9.60 9.99 19.64
CA ALA A 107 -10.21 8.72 19.99
C ALA A 107 -11.73 8.87 20.01
N VAL A 108 -12.45 7.79 19.70
CA VAL A 108 -13.91 7.78 19.79
C VAL A 108 -14.33 8.05 21.24
N GLY A 109 -15.31 8.92 21.44
CA GLY A 109 -15.69 9.39 22.77
C GLY A 109 -14.77 10.48 23.37
N GLY A 110 -13.76 10.92 22.62
CA GLY A 110 -12.92 12.05 23.00
C GLY A 110 -13.64 13.40 22.86
N PRO A 111 -13.15 14.45 23.53
CA PRO A 111 -13.83 15.74 23.61
C PRO A 111 -13.84 16.50 22.27
N VAL A 112 -13.00 16.07 21.32
CA VAL A 112 -12.87 16.60 19.95
C VAL A 112 -13.20 15.53 18.91
N SER A 113 -13.78 14.40 19.32
CA SER A 113 -14.12 13.31 18.40
C SER A 113 -15.39 13.65 17.61
N PRO A 114 -15.44 13.40 16.28
CA PRO A 114 -16.67 13.55 15.53
C PRO A 114 -17.71 12.52 16.00
N PRO A 115 -19.01 12.78 15.79
CA PRO A 115 -20.05 11.79 16.00
C PRO A 115 -19.75 10.49 15.22
N PRO A 116 -20.02 9.30 15.79
CA PRO A 116 -19.66 8.03 15.15
C PRO A 116 -20.25 7.82 13.75
N HIS A 117 -21.46 8.32 13.50
CA HIS A 117 -22.12 8.22 12.19
C HIS A 117 -21.46 9.06 11.08
N TRP A 118 -20.44 9.87 11.39
CA TRP A 118 -19.58 10.53 10.40
C TRP A 118 -18.35 9.71 10.03
N LEU A 119 -18.04 8.67 10.81
CA LEU A 119 -16.89 7.82 10.58
C LEU A 119 -17.25 6.73 9.58
N GLU A 120 -16.48 6.66 8.50
CA GLU A 120 -16.54 5.56 7.56
C GLU A 120 -15.47 4.53 7.95
N ARG A 121 -15.92 3.34 8.34
CA ARG A 121 -15.05 2.18 8.60
C ARG A 121 -15.09 1.25 7.39
N GLY A 122 -13.96 0.58 7.15
CA GLY A 122 -13.87 -0.44 6.10
C GLY A 122 -14.15 -1.84 6.65
N ASP A 123 -13.84 -2.85 5.84
CA ASP A 123 -13.91 -4.24 6.25
C ASP A 123 -12.50 -4.76 6.59
N PRO A 124 -12.36 -5.78 7.46
CA PRO A 124 -11.07 -6.44 7.64
C PRO A 124 -10.63 -7.08 6.32
N GLN A 125 -9.51 -6.63 5.77
CA GLN A 125 -8.94 -7.15 4.54
C GLN A 125 -7.74 -8.06 4.82
N ARG A 126 -7.55 -9.08 3.97
CA ARG A 126 -6.32 -9.89 3.96
C ARG A 126 -5.13 -9.15 3.34
N GLN A 127 -5.37 -8.08 2.58
CA GLN A 127 -4.32 -7.28 2.00
C GLN A 127 -3.49 -6.59 3.09
N ALA A 128 -2.17 -6.72 3.04
CA ALA A 128 -1.28 -6.18 4.05
C ALA A 128 -1.01 -4.68 3.87
N SER A 129 -0.97 -4.19 2.63
CA SER A 129 -0.74 -2.77 2.32
C SER A 129 -1.40 -2.34 1.00
N LEU A 130 -1.68 -1.04 0.86
CA LEU A 130 -2.16 -0.45 -0.40
C LEU A 130 -1.05 -0.37 -1.47
N ILE A 131 0.19 -0.08 -1.07
CA ILE A 131 1.34 -0.15 -1.99
C ILE A 131 1.63 -1.61 -2.30
N VAL A 132 1.53 -1.97 -3.58
CA VAL A 132 1.85 -3.31 -4.09
C VAL A 132 3.25 -3.36 -4.70
N ASP A 133 3.61 -2.32 -5.46
CA ASP A 133 4.93 -2.14 -6.08
C ASP A 133 5.55 -0.83 -5.57
N PRO A 134 6.78 -0.83 -5.01
CA PRO A 134 7.76 -1.93 -4.93
C PRO A 134 7.29 -3.15 -4.10
N PRO A 135 7.84 -4.36 -4.31
CA PRO A 135 7.34 -5.59 -3.68
C PRO A 135 7.37 -5.61 -2.15
N ASN A 136 8.14 -4.74 -1.52
CA ASN A 136 8.15 -4.55 -0.07
C ASN A 136 6.97 -3.70 0.43
N GLY A 137 6.13 -3.18 -0.46
CA GLY A 137 4.92 -2.42 -0.13
C GLY A 137 5.21 -1.10 0.56
N ARG A 138 6.39 -0.52 0.30
CA ARG A 138 6.83 0.73 0.94
C ARG A 138 7.04 1.82 -0.07
N MET A 139 6.77 3.05 0.36
CA MET A 139 7.01 4.21 -0.49
C MET A 139 8.52 4.33 -0.77
N PRO A 140 8.94 4.43 -2.04
CA PRO A 140 10.34 4.67 -2.36
C PRO A 140 10.83 6.00 -1.76
N PRO A 141 12.13 6.12 -1.44
CA PRO A 141 12.68 7.39 -1.00
C PRO A 141 12.47 8.46 -2.06
N LEU A 142 12.18 9.69 -1.63
CA LEU A 142 12.02 10.83 -2.54
C LEU A 142 13.32 11.11 -3.28
N THR A 143 13.21 11.42 -4.57
CA THR A 143 14.30 11.98 -5.36
C THR A 143 14.72 13.35 -4.81
N GLU A 144 15.91 13.83 -5.15
CA GLU A 144 16.38 15.16 -4.76
C GLU A 144 15.39 16.27 -5.15
N ALA A 145 14.85 16.21 -6.38
CA ALA A 145 13.80 17.14 -6.83
C ALA A 145 12.49 17.01 -6.03
N GLY A 146 12.16 15.80 -5.53
CA GLY A 146 11.03 15.59 -4.62
C GLY A 146 11.27 16.23 -3.25
N GLN A 147 12.47 16.04 -2.70
CA GLN A 147 12.88 16.64 -1.43
C GLN A 147 12.89 18.17 -1.51
N ALA A 148 13.42 18.73 -2.60
CA ALA A 148 13.43 20.17 -2.85
C ALA A 148 12.00 20.75 -2.91
N ARG A 149 11.07 20.07 -3.59
CA ARG A 149 9.65 20.49 -3.62
C ARG A 149 9.01 20.46 -2.24
N GLN A 150 9.22 19.41 -1.46
CA GLN A 150 8.70 19.35 -0.09
C GLN A 150 9.32 20.43 0.80
N ALA A 151 10.61 20.71 0.66
CA ALA A 151 11.28 21.78 1.38
C ALA A 151 10.68 23.16 1.01
N ALA A 152 10.45 23.41 -0.28
CA ALA A 152 9.82 24.65 -0.74
C ALA A 152 8.40 24.82 -0.19
N VAL A 153 7.58 23.76 -0.18
CA VAL A 153 6.23 23.78 0.43
C VAL A 153 6.31 24.09 1.93
N ARG A 154 7.21 23.43 2.67
CA ARG A 154 7.42 23.70 4.10
C ARG A 154 7.86 25.13 4.34
N GLN A 155 8.78 25.65 3.53
CA GLN A 155 9.24 27.04 3.64
C GLN A 155 8.12 28.03 3.35
N ALA A 156 7.31 27.78 2.32
CA ALA A 156 6.14 28.60 1.99
C ALA A 156 5.09 28.60 3.11
N SER A 157 4.94 27.48 3.84
CA SER A 157 4.04 27.42 5.00
C SER A 157 4.58 28.17 6.23
N GLN A 158 5.90 28.25 6.42
CA GLN A 158 6.49 28.91 7.60
C GLN A 158 6.40 30.44 7.57
N GLY A 159 6.11 31.04 6.41
CA GLY A 159 5.90 32.48 6.25
C GLY A 159 4.43 32.92 6.29
N ARG A 160 3.48 31.97 6.32
CA ARG A 160 2.07 32.31 6.52
C ARG A 160 1.89 32.53 8.02
N GLY A 161 1.75 33.80 8.42
CA GLY A 161 1.29 34.16 9.76
C GLY A 161 -0.08 33.52 10.06
N PRO A 162 -0.66 33.80 11.23
CA PRO A 162 -2.01 33.33 11.52
C PRO A 162 -2.98 33.74 10.40
N ALA A 163 -3.83 32.82 9.96
CA ALA A 163 -4.80 33.03 8.88
C ALA A 163 -6.01 33.83 9.42
N ASP A 164 -5.75 35.01 9.95
CA ASP A 164 -6.69 35.86 10.67
C ASP A 164 -7.65 36.61 9.73
N SER A 165 -7.28 36.76 8.45
CA SER A 165 -8.11 37.34 7.40
C SER A 165 -8.33 36.38 6.23
N TYR A 166 -9.43 36.61 5.51
CA TYR A 166 -9.73 35.90 4.25
C TYR A 166 -8.64 36.08 3.19
N THR A 167 -7.85 37.15 3.29
CA THR A 167 -6.72 37.46 2.40
C THR A 167 -5.48 36.59 2.68
N ASP A 168 -5.39 35.96 3.84
CA ASP A 168 -4.23 35.16 4.27
C ASP A 168 -4.35 33.69 3.84
N ARG A 169 -5.53 33.29 3.35
CA ARG A 169 -5.80 31.97 2.79
C ARG A 169 -5.39 31.95 1.31
N SER A 170 -4.75 30.87 0.87
CA SER A 170 -4.52 30.73 -0.58
C SER A 170 -5.84 30.58 -1.32
N LEU A 171 -5.93 31.17 -2.51
CA LEU A 171 -7.07 31.03 -3.42
C LEU A 171 -7.18 29.63 -4.05
N TYR A 172 -6.25 28.74 -3.72
CA TYR A 172 -6.11 27.36 -4.18
C TYR A 172 -5.68 26.47 -3.03
#